data_AF-A0A254UT49-F1
#
_entry.id   AF-A0A254UT49-F1
#
_cell.length_a   1.000
_cell.length_b   1.000
_cell.length_c   1.000
_cell.angle_alpha   90.00
_cell.angle_beta   90.00
_cell.angle_gamma   90.00
#
_symmetry.space_group_name_H-M   'P 1'
#
loop_
_entity.id
_entity.type
_entity.pdbx_description
1 polymer ?
#
loop_
_entity_poly.entity_id
_entity_poly.type
_entity_poly.pdbx_seq_one_letter_code
_entity_poly.pdbx_strand_id
1 'polypeptide(L)' 'MLVRNPAQPDWGTGQVQSRIGEKVTVNFEHEGKLVLDGRRVALELVFSEQS' A
#
# COMPACT_ATOMS: atom_id res chain seq x y z
N MET A 1 8.14 -4.36 1.22
CA MET A 1 7.35 -3.63 2.24
C MET A 1 5.88 -3.85 1.94
N LEU A 2 5.17 -4.49 2.87
CA LEU A 2 3.73 -4.74 2.74
C LEU A 2 2.97 -3.65 3.48
N VAL A 3 1.85 -3.22 2.90
CA VAL A 3 1.01 -2.14 3.41
C VAL A 3 -0.46 -2.51 3.29
N ARG A 4 -1.31 -1.90 4.10
CA ARG A 4 -2.77 -1.89 3.93
C ARG A 4 -3.28 -0.46 3.90
N ASN A 5 -4.36 -0.23 3.18
CA ASN A 5 -5.07 1.05 3.22
C ASN A 5 -6.29 0.92 4.15
N PRO A 6 -6.28 1.52 5.36
CA PRO A 6 -7.40 1.41 6.29
C PRO A 6 -8.68 2.09 5.78
N ALA A 7 -8.58 3.04 4.84
CA ALA A 7 -9.75 3.65 4.21
C ALA A 7 -10.36 2.78 3.09
N GLN A 8 -9.64 1.75 2.64
CA GLN A 8 -10.05 0.84 1.56
C GLN A 8 -9.65 -0.60 1.93
N PRO A 9 -10.31 -1.19 2.96
CA PRO A 9 -9.96 -2.53 3.43
C PRO A 9 -10.16 -3.61 2.36
N ASP A 10 -11.10 -3.39 1.43
CA ASP A 10 -11.44 -4.34 0.36
C ASP A 10 -10.36 -4.46 -0.72
N TRP A 11 -9.36 -3.57 -0.75
CA TRP A 11 -8.22 -3.72 -1.66
C TRP A 11 -7.27 -4.85 -1.24
N GLY A 12 -7.36 -5.29 0.02
CA GLY A 12 -6.47 -6.29 0.60
C GLY A 12 -5.08 -5.74 0.93
N THR A 13 -4.13 -6.66 1.14
CA THR A 13 -2.72 -6.28 1.38
C THR A 13 -2.07 -5.84 0.07
N GLY A 14 -1.29 -4.77 0.12
CA GLY A 14 -0.54 -4.26 -1.01
C GLY A 14 0.96 -4.34 -0.82
N GLN A 15 1.69 -4.53 -1.92
CA GLN A 15 3.14 -4.43 -1.94
C GLN A 15 3.56 -3.10 -2.57
N VAL A 16 4.34 -2.31 -1.83
CA VAL A 16 4.95 -1.09 -2.38
C VAL A 16 6.00 -1.48 -3.42
N GLN A 17 5.83 -1.00 -4.65
CA GLN A 17 6.75 -1.23 -5.77
C GLN A 17 7.76 -0.08 -5.94
N SER A 18 7.31 1.17 -5.76
CA SER A 18 8.17 2.35 -5.89
C SER A 18 7.61 3.55 -5.11
N ARG A 19 8.48 4.52 -4.82
CA ARG A 19 8.12 5.84 -4.28
C ARG A 19 8.92 6.91 -5.00
N ILE A 20 8.22 7.90 -5.59
CA ILE A 20 8.85 9.04 -6.28
C ILE A 20 8.27 10.30 -5.67
N GLY A 21 9.08 10.98 -4.85
CA GLY A 21 8.62 12.08 -4.00
C GLY A 21 7.49 11.61 -3.08
N GLU A 22 6.31 12.20 -3.30
CA GLU A 22 5.09 11.95 -2.53
C GLU A 22 4.24 10.83 -3.13
N LYS A 23 4.49 10.45 -4.39
CA LYS A 23 3.70 9.39 -5.04
C LYS A 23 4.27 8.03 -4.70
N VAL A 24 3.41 7.12 -4.28
CA VAL A 24 3.76 5.74 -3.96
C VAL A 24 3.00 4.80 -4.87
N THR A 25 3.70 3.91 -5.56
CA THR A 25 3.06 2.85 -6.37
C THR A 25 2.93 1.60 -5.52
N VAL A 26 1.70 1.11 -5.37
CA VAL A 26 1.38 -0.09 -4.59
C VAL A 26 0.59 -1.04 -5.48
N ASN A 27 0.94 -2.32 -5.46
CA ASN A 27 0.13 -3.36 -6.07
C ASN A 27 -0.65 -4.08 -4.99
N PHE A 28 -1.96 -3.85 -4.95
CA PHE A 28 -2.91 -4.46 -4.02
C PHE A 28 -3.43 -5.79 -4.55
N GLU A 29 -3.75 -6.71 -3.63
CA GLU A 29 -4.20 -8.06 -3.98
C GLU A 29 -5.49 -8.05 -4.80
N HIS A 30 -6.47 -7.20 -4.47
CA HIS A 30 -7.81 -7.23 -5.07
C HIS A 30 -8.07 -6.08 -6.06
N GLU A 31 -7.37 -4.96 -5.90
CA GLU A 31 -7.54 -3.76 -6.73
C GLU A 31 -6.42 -3.60 -7.79
N GLY A 32 -5.37 -4.41 -7.70
CA GLY A 32 -4.20 -4.32 -8.58
C GLY A 32 -3.35 -3.08 -8.31
N LYS A 33 -2.71 -2.55 -9.36
CA LYS A 33 -1.68 -1.52 -9.23
C LYS A 33 -2.28 -0.11 -9.18
N LEU A 34 -2.03 0.59 -8.08
CA LEU A 34 -2.43 1.97 -7.87
C LEU A 34 -1.23 2.88 -7.60
N VAL A 35 -1.34 4.14 -8.04
CA VAL A 35 -0.42 5.22 -7.69
C VAL A 35 -1.13 6.16 -6.72
N LEU A 36 -0.65 6.20 -5.49
CA LEU A 36 -1.25 6.92 -4.38
C LEU A 36 -0.48 8.20 -4.08
N ASP A 37 -1.19 9.25 -3.69
CA ASP A 37 -0.60 10.48 -3.14
C ASP A 37 -0.40 10.31 -1.63
N GLY A 38 0.86 10.15 -1.21
CA GLY A 38 1.24 9.91 0.19
C GLY A 38 0.93 11.07 1.14
N ARG A 39 0.55 12.24 0.63
CA ARG A 39 0.05 13.36 1.45
C ARG A 39 -1.42 13.20 1.82
N ARG A 40 -2.16 12.39 1.07
CA ARG A 40 -3.63 12.22 1.19
C ARG A 40 -4.03 10.84 1.65
N VAL A 41 -3.19 9.84 1.37
CA VAL A 41 -3.46 8.44 1.69
C VAL A 41 -2.55 7.99 2.83
N ALA A 42 -3.16 7.57 3.93
CA ALA A 42 -2.46 6.90 5.01
C ALA A 42 -2.36 5.40 4.68
N LEU A 43 -1.15 4.84 4.78
CA LEU A 43 -0.89 3.42 4.62
C LEU A 43 -0.31 2.88 5.92
N GLU A 44 -0.82 1.73 6.36
CA GLU A 44 -0.30 1.04 7.54
C GLU A 44 0.64 -0.07 7.10
N LEU A 45 1.80 -0.16 7.74
CA LEU A 45 2.77 -1.22 7.48
C LEU A 45 2.24 -2.56 8.02
N VAL A 46 2.32 -3.59 7.20
CA VAL A 46 2.04 -4.97 7.62
C VAL A 46 3.38 -5.63 7.93
N PHE A 47 3.62 -5.89 9.20
CA PHE A 47 4.76 -6.69 9.64
C PHE A 47 4.36 -8.16 9.55
N SER A 48 4.92 -8.90 8.60
CA SER A 48 4.90 -10.35 8.65
C SER A 48 5.96 -10.78 9.65
N GLU A 49 5.56 -11.29 10.81
CA GLU A 49 6.47 -12.01 11.71
C GLU A 49 7.02 -13.22 10.93
N GLN A 50 8.26 -13.12 10.47
CA GLN A 50 8.98 -14.27 9.94
C GLN A 50 9.45 -15.08 11.14
N SER A 51 8.71 -16.14 11.45
CA SER A 51 9.16 -17.19 12.38
C SER A 51 10.23 -18.07 11.75
#